data_AF-A0A5R8ZQQ9-F1
#
_entry.id   AF-A0A5R8ZQQ9-F1
#
_cell.length_a   1.000
_cell.length_b   1.000
_cell.length_c   1.000
_cell.angle_alpha   90.00
_cell.angle_beta   90.00
_cell.angle_gamma   90.00
#
_symmetry.space_group_name_H-M   'P 1'
#
loop_
_entity.id
_entity.type
_entity.pdbx_description
1 polymer ?
#
loop_
_entity_poly.entity_id
_entity_poly.type
_entity_poly.pdbx_seq_one_letter_code
_entity_poly.pdbx_strand_id
1 'polypeptide(L)' 'MPLDYSTQQLRVTFAELAFHSESIAMVLDQAIQELPAGYAANIADVIALLKDDADKLRTLAERTQGGSIRVLD' A
#
# COMPACT_ATOMS: atom_id res chain seq x y z
N MET A 1 13.24 -23.90 10.64
CA MET A 1 12.64 -23.98 9.29
C MET A 1 12.81 -22.62 8.61
N PRO A 2 13.52 -22.53 7.47
CA PRO A 2 13.77 -21.27 6.77
C PRO A 2 12.51 -20.63 6.15
N LEU A 3 11.49 -21.45 5.86
CA LEU A 3 10.21 -21.00 5.29
C LEU A 3 9.46 -20.01 6.20
N ASP A 4 9.58 -20.14 7.52
CA ASP A 4 8.89 -19.27 8.48
C ASP A 4 9.50 -17.86 8.52
N TYR A 5 10.84 -17.79 8.48
CA TYR A 5 11.57 -16.52 8.48
C TYR A 5 11.34 -15.72 7.20
N SER A 6 11.43 -16.35 6.02
CA SER A 6 11.21 -15.67 4.74
C SER A 6 9.76 -15.20 4.58
N THR A 7 8.78 -16.00 5.04
CA THR A 7 7.36 -15.63 5.05
C THR A 7 7.10 -14.44 5.97
N GLN A 8 7.74 -14.44 7.15
CA GLN A 8 7.64 -13.32 8.09
C GLN A 8 8.29 -12.05 7.56
N GLN A 9 9.46 -12.15 6.91
CA GLN A 9 10.09 -11.01 6.25
C GLN A 9 9.19 -10.41 5.15
N LEU A 10 8.65 -11.24 4.26
CA LEU A 10 7.73 -10.77 3.21
C LEU A 10 6.49 -10.07 3.80
N ARG A 11 5.90 -10.64 4.85
CA ARG A 11 4.77 -10.02 5.55
C ARG A 11 5.13 -8.64 6.08
N VAL A 12 6.28 -8.51 6.76
CA VAL A 12 6.74 -7.24 7.31
C VAL A 12 6.98 -6.24 6.18
N THR A 13 7.68 -6.64 5.11
CA THR A 13 7.94 -5.76 3.97
C THR A 13 6.66 -5.30 3.28
N PHE A 14 5.67 -6.18 3.08
CA PHE A 14 4.38 -5.77 2.52
C PHE A 14 3.61 -4.81 3.43
N ALA A 15 3.62 -5.05 4.74
CA ALA A 15 3.00 -4.14 5.70
C ALA A 15 3.68 -2.76 5.75
N GLU A 16 5.01 -2.72 5.68
CA GLU A 16 5.79 -1.48 5.63
C GLU A 16 5.51 -0.69 4.35
N LEU A 17 5.46 -1.35 3.19
CA LEU A 17 5.14 -0.70 1.92
C LEU A 17 3.69 -0.19 1.88
N ALA A 18 2.75 -0.94 2.45
CA ALA A 18 1.36 -0.50 2.56
C ALA A 18 1.25 0.77 3.40
N PHE A 19 1.90 0.77 4.57
CA PHE A 19 1.94 1.92 5.47
C PHE A 19 2.61 3.13 4.82
N HIS A 20 3.70 2.93 4.08
CA HIS A 20 4.38 4.00 3.38
C HIS A 20 3.50 4.63 2.30
N SER A 21 2.82 3.82 1.49
CA SER A 21 1.90 4.29 0.45
C SER A 21 0.74 5.08 1.05
N GLU A 22 0.16 4.60 2.15
CA GLU A 22 -0.91 5.29 2.89
C GLU A 22 -0.42 6.62 3.50
N SER A 23 0.79 6.64 4.06
CA SER A 23 1.40 7.87 4.60
C SER A 23 1.60 8.93 3.51
N ILE A 24 2.07 8.55 2.31
CA ILE A 24 2.20 9.48 1.18
C ILE A 24 0.81 9.98 0.75
N ALA A 25 -0.17 9.08 0.65
CA ALA A 25 -1.54 9.45 0.29
C ALA A 25 -2.13 10.48 1.26
N MET A 26 -1.88 10.35 2.57
CA MET A 26 -2.33 11.33 3.57
C MET A 26 -1.67 12.70 3.39
N VAL A 27 -0.36 12.74 3.11
CA VAL A 27 0.36 14.00 2.85
C VAL A 27 -0.20 14.69 1.60
N LEU A 28 -0.49 13.93 0.54
CA LEU A 28 -1.06 14.45 -0.68
C LEU A 28 -2.52 14.91 -0.49
N ASP A 29 -3.32 14.18 0.28
CA ASP A 29 -4.71 14.57 0.64
C ASP A 29 -4.72 15.94 1.35
N GLN A 30 -3.75 16.18 2.22
CA GLN A 30 -3.60 17.48 2.88
C GLN A 30 -3.16 18.57 1.89
N ALA A 31 -2.17 18.28 1.04
CA ALA A 31 -1.66 19.23 0.05
C ALA A 31 -2.72 19.66 -0.98
N ILE A 32 -3.66 18.76 -1.34
CA ILE A 32 -4.74 19.07 -2.28
C ILE A 32 -5.59 20.27 -1.84
N GLN A 33 -5.79 20.46 -0.53
CA GLN A 33 -6.64 21.55 -0.03
C GLN A 33 -6.06 22.95 -0.30
N GLU A 34 -4.76 23.03 -0.55
CA GLU A 34 -4.04 24.29 -0.78
C GLU A 34 -3.80 24.56 -2.28
N LEU A 35 -4.17 23.63 -3.16
CA LEU A 35 -3.84 23.69 -4.58
C LEU A 35 -4.98 24.21 -5.46
N PRO A 36 -4.65 24.87 -6.59
CA PRO A 36 -5.64 25.22 -7.60
C PRO A 36 -6.34 23.97 -8.16
N ALA A 37 -7.64 24.07 -8.45
CA ALA A 37 -8.50 22.94 -8.83
C ALA A 37 -7.96 22.05 -9.97
N GLY A 38 -7.21 22.62 -10.93
CA GLY A 38 -6.60 21.87 -12.03
C GLY A 38 -5.48 20.92 -11.61
N TYR A 39 -4.72 21.25 -10.55
CA TYR A 39 -3.68 20.38 -10.01
C TYR A 39 -4.24 19.38 -8.99
N ALA A 40 -5.30 19.77 -8.27
CA ALA A 40 -5.97 18.92 -7.30
C ALA A 40 -6.52 17.62 -7.92
N ALA A 41 -7.07 17.69 -9.15
CA ALA A 41 -7.59 16.50 -9.83
C ALA A 41 -6.51 15.44 -10.11
N ASN A 42 -5.36 15.85 -10.66
CA ASN A 42 -4.26 14.91 -10.95
C ASN A 42 -3.68 14.29 -9.67
N ILE A 43 -3.65 15.05 -8.57
CA ILE A 43 -3.15 14.54 -7.29
C ILE A 43 -4.19 13.60 -6.66
N ALA A 44 -5.49 13.83 -6.86
CA ALA A 44 -6.54 12.95 -6.39
C ALA A 44 -6.44 11.56 -7.03
N ASP A 45 -6.10 11.48 -8.32
CA ASP A 45 -5.85 10.21 -9.00
C ASP A 45 -4.62 9.48 -8.40
N VAL A 46 -3.56 10.20 -8.08
CA VAL A 46 -2.36 9.63 -7.43
C VAL A 46 -2.67 9.12 -6.02
N ILE A 47 -3.47 9.87 -5.24
CA ILE A 47 -3.93 9.44 -3.91
C ILE A 47 -4.76 8.17 -4.02
N ALA A 48 -5.66 8.08 -4.99
CA ALA A 48 -6.47 6.88 -5.21
C ALA A 48 -5.59 5.66 -5.54
N LEU A 49 -4.58 5.83 -6.40
CA LEU A 49 -3.61 4.77 -6.72
C LEU A 49 -2.82 4.31 -5.49
N LEU A 50 -2.33 5.24 -4.66
CA LEU A 50 -1.56 4.90 -3.45
C LEU A 50 -2.41 4.17 -2.41
N LYS A 51 -3.69 4.53 -2.27
CA LYS A 51 -4.64 3.84 -1.39
C LYS A 51 -4.94 2.42 -1.90
N ASP A 52 -5.14 2.25 -3.20
CA ASP A 52 -5.35 0.93 -3.82
C ASP A 52 -4.11 0.03 -3.69
N ASP A 53 -2.90 0.57 -3.89
CA ASP A 53 -1.65 -0.15 -3.67
C ASP A 53 -1.47 -0.55 -2.20
N ALA A 54 -1.80 0.33 -1.25
CA ALA A 54 -1.75 0.02 0.17
C ALA A 54 -2.69 -1.16 0.53
N ASP A 55 -3.90 -1.17 -0.01
CA ASP A 55 -4.86 -2.26 0.23
C ASP A 55 -4.44 -3.59 -0.39
N LYS A 56 -3.87 -3.56 -1.61
CA LYS A 56 -3.28 -4.76 -2.24
C LYS A 56 -2.13 -5.32 -1.41
N LEU A 57 -1.22 -4.46 -0.96
CA LEU A 57 -0.07 -4.85 -0.14
C LEU A 57 -0.52 -5.42 1.21
N ARG A 58 -1.52 -4.83 1.85
CA ARG A 58 -2.14 -5.35 3.08
C ARG A 58 -2.75 -6.73 2.85
N THR A 59 -3.50 -6.90 1.76
CA THR A 59 -4.07 -8.19 1.36
C THR A 59 -2.98 -9.25 1.13
N LEU A 60 -1.87 -8.89 0.50
CA LEU A 60 -0.72 -9.79 0.30
C LEU A 60 -0.04 -10.16 1.62
N ALA A 61 0.10 -9.21 2.55
CA ALA A 61 0.64 -9.47 3.89
C ALA A 61 -0.24 -10.48 4.66
N GLU A 62 -1.57 -10.31 4.62
CA GLU A 62 -2.54 -11.21 5.25
C GLU A 62 -2.52 -12.62 4.62
N ARG A 63 -2.45 -12.72 3.28
CA ARG A 63 -2.34 -14.00 2.58
C ARG A 63 -1.03 -14.74 2.91
N THR A 64 0.05 -13.98 3.09
CA THR A 64 1.36 -14.49 3.50
C THR A 64 1.29 -15.08 4.93
N GLN A 65 0.49 -14.48 5.84
CA GLN A 65 0.23 -15.02 7.18
C GLN A 65 -0.57 -16.34 7.15
N GLY A 66 -1.46 -16.53 6.19
CA GLY A 66 -2.25 -17.75 6.01
C GLY A 66 -1.50 -18.94 5.40
N GLY A 67 -0.20 -18.80 5.10
CA GLY A 67 0.61 -19.86 4.46
C GLY A 67 0.23 -20.16 3.00
N SER A 68 -0.66 -19.37 2.41
CA SER A 68 -1.10 -19.49 1.02
C SER A 68 -0.64 -18.27 0.25
N ILE A 69 0.59 -18.31 -0.29
CA ILE A 69 0.98 -17.41 -1.37
C ILE A 69 0.20 -17.87 -2.61
N ARG A 70 -1.09 -17.52 -2.67
CA ARG A 70 -1.87 -17.58 -3.91
C ARG A 70 -1.37 -16.43 -4.78
N VAL A 71 -0.49 -16.78 -5.71
CA VAL A 71 -0.19 -15.96 -6.88
C VAL A 71 -1.53 -15.61 -7.52
N LEU A 72 -1.80 -14.31 -7.70
CA LEU A 72 -2.93 -13.83 -8.47
C LEU A 72 -2.67 -14.22 -9.93
N ASP A 73 -3.44 -15.19 -10.45
CA ASP A 73 -3.69 -15.35 -11.89
C ASP A 73 -4.67 -14.27 -12.36
#